data_AF-A0A835SPM7-F1
#
_entry.id   AF-A0A835SPM7-F1
#
_cell.length_a   1.000
_cell.length_b   1.000
_cell.length_c   1.000
_cell.angle_alpha   90.00
_cell.angle_beta   90.00
_cell.angle_gamma   90.00
#
_symmetry.space_group_name_H-M   'P 1'
#
loop_
_entity.id
_entity.type
_entity.pdbx_description
1 polymer ?
#
loop_
_entity_poly.entity_id
_entity_poly.type
_entity_poly.pdbx_seq_one_letter_code
_entity_poly.pdbx_strand_id
1 'polypeptide(L)'
;MCPRPWHGAPSLQTLLAVLCILLWLGGPATAYNQVAGSEELMKSQGSTDTARAANVGGPEHDVRTVASAAAGAAVNEAAAAAAVADLATAVALASPRAAGGSEASTGTWALSEGESLGAEAEADPAVLPRRSRDRRRLQQQAGAESSRLQEPGRVGSSGDSGVGGVGGGGGGGGGRFKKRRGGRGRGAAAAAAAAAASRTAGLQVSAWDAAANADKLAAVVLLTDLDYKSANRTSMLHASLRLAEAHLLPTTPAVFYIFTVADQRPLLAAGLQDILGEQQRGSEWVRLLAVPRESWVLPEAANDTKLWHGHWNQNYRLMGDWRLSFMPQFARAMGHRYVLQMDDDSYIVGPVGRNLVQLFDRRRLALGVQKLLRDPPLVTWGLPELAKYFIITHQVRPTTLFQHCDPPGLQGLYSALDETRYIAPDAVALGEMFEGIPRRGGWDRTVLNGNCVMISLDFWFSSLVQRFVQLCRASGGSVMYRWNEQAVLGMVAQIFASQEQLLNFTFPYAHR
;
A
#
# COMPACT_ATOMS: atom_id res chain seq x y z
N MET A 1 17.96 43.20 51.20
CA MET A 1 18.63 41.88 51.18
C MET A 1 19.01 41.57 49.73
N CYS A 2 20.30 41.60 49.40
CA CYS A 2 20.82 41.22 48.08
C CYS A 2 21.33 39.77 48.13
N PRO A 3 21.13 38.93 47.09
CA PRO A 3 21.67 37.58 47.07
C PRO A 3 23.15 37.59 46.65
N ARG A 4 23.94 36.73 47.30
CA ARG A 4 25.36 36.53 47.03
C ARG A 4 25.59 35.74 45.72
N PRO A 5 26.66 36.01 44.98
CA PRO A 5 27.00 35.24 43.78
C PRO A 5 27.61 33.87 44.14
N TRP A 6 27.22 32.85 43.37
CA TRP A 6 27.81 31.51 43.37
C TRP A 6 29.23 31.56 42.80
N HIS A 7 30.21 31.20 43.61
CA HIS A 7 31.57 30.87 43.16
C HIS A 7 31.73 29.35 43.16
N GLY A 8 32.15 28.78 42.02
CA GLY A 8 32.57 27.39 41.95
C GLY A 8 32.37 26.72 40.59
N ALA A 9 32.86 27.29 39.50
CA ALA A 9 33.06 26.53 38.28
C ALA A 9 34.42 25.80 38.38
N PRO A 10 34.49 24.47 38.19
CA PRO A 10 35.76 23.75 38.21
C PRO A 10 36.66 24.24 37.07
N SER A 11 37.97 24.30 37.33
CA SER A 11 38.93 24.74 36.31
C SER A 11 38.96 23.73 35.16
N LEU A 12 39.33 24.21 33.96
CA LEU A 12 39.51 23.38 32.77
C LEU A 12 40.45 22.18 33.02
N GLN A 13 41.43 22.34 33.92
CA GLN A 13 42.33 21.28 34.35
C GLN A 13 41.62 20.19 35.16
N THR A 14 40.64 20.53 35.99
CA THR A 14 39.84 19.54 36.74
C THR A 14 38.94 18.74 35.78
N LEU A 15 38.36 19.40 34.78
CA LEU A 15 37.57 18.72 33.75
C LEU A 15 38.42 17.77 32.88
N LEU A 16 39.63 18.18 32.51
CA LEU A 16 40.57 17.34 31.76
C LEU A 16 41.09 16.16 32.59
N ALA A 17 41.35 16.34 33.88
CA ALA A 17 41.76 15.25 34.77
C ALA A 17 40.66 14.20 34.93
N VAL A 18 39.39 14.62 35.07
CA VAL A 18 38.24 13.69 35.12
C VAL A 18 38.06 12.95 33.80
N LEU A 19 38.25 13.63 32.65
CA LEU A 19 38.15 12.99 31.34
C LEU A 19 39.26 11.95 31.11
N CYS A 20 40.49 12.23 31.55
CA CYS A 20 41.60 11.28 31.48
C CYS A 20 41.39 10.05 32.37
N ILE A 21 40.81 10.22 33.57
CA ILE A 21 40.49 9.10 34.46
C ILE A 21 39.39 8.21 33.85
N LEU A 22 38.35 8.81 33.24
CA LEU A 22 37.27 8.07 32.59
C LEU A 22 37.74 7.31 31.34
N LEU A 23 38.69 7.87 30.58
CA LEU A 23 39.28 7.21 29.42
C LEU A 23 40.29 6.11 29.81
N TRP A 24 40.93 6.22 30.97
CA TRP A 24 41.86 5.20 31.47
C TRP A 24 41.13 4.02 32.14
N LEU A 25 39.97 4.26 32.75
CA LEU A 25 39.11 3.20 33.32
C LEU A 25 38.20 2.52 32.27
N GLY A 26 38.09 3.07 31.06
CA GLY A 26 37.22 2.59 29.98
C GLY A 26 37.89 1.73 28.90
N GLY A 27 38.97 1.01 29.22
CA GLY A 27 39.64 0.09 28.29
C GLY A 27 38.89 -1.25 28.09
N PRO A 28 38.93 -1.87 26.90
CA PRO A 28 38.00 -2.92 26.45
C PRO A 28 38.30 -4.34 26.99
N ALA A 29 38.76 -4.49 28.24
CA ALA A 29 39.28 -5.76 28.75
C ALA A 29 38.64 -6.29 30.04
N THR A 30 37.58 -5.68 30.58
CA THR A 30 36.99 -6.08 31.88
C THR A 30 35.50 -6.40 31.86
N ALA A 31 34.91 -6.67 30.69
CA ALA A 31 33.51 -7.11 30.57
C ALA A 31 33.33 -8.65 30.46
N TYR A 32 34.41 -9.45 30.52
CA TYR A 32 34.34 -10.90 30.25
C TYR A 32 34.35 -11.81 31.49
N ASN A 33 34.39 -11.27 32.72
CA ASN A 33 34.52 -12.10 33.94
C ASN A 33 33.44 -11.85 35.01
N GLN A 34 32.28 -11.27 34.65
CA GLN A 34 31.16 -11.08 35.59
C GLN A 34 29.86 -11.82 35.23
N VAL A 35 29.92 -12.81 34.34
CA VAL A 35 28.77 -13.69 34.01
C VAL A 35 29.03 -15.16 34.41
N ALA A 36 30.23 -15.52 34.87
CA ALA A 36 30.55 -16.89 35.29
C ALA A 36 30.23 -17.20 36.77
N GLY A 37 29.64 -16.27 37.52
CA GLY A 37 29.44 -16.39 38.98
C GLY A 37 28.00 -16.60 39.45
N SER A 38 27.04 -16.75 38.55
CA SER A 38 25.59 -16.79 38.88
C SER A 38 24.87 -18.04 38.39
N GLU A 39 25.57 -19.04 37.85
CA GLU A 39 24.99 -20.33 37.44
C GLU A 39 25.05 -21.43 38.52
N GLU A 40 25.66 -21.17 39.69
CA GLU A 40 25.84 -22.19 40.74
C GLU A 40 24.83 -22.15 41.90
N LEU A 41 23.76 -21.34 41.80
CA LEU A 41 22.75 -21.21 42.87
C LEU A 41 21.31 -21.56 42.46
N MET A 42 21.11 -22.39 41.43
CA MET A 42 19.81 -22.95 41.04
C MET A 42 19.84 -24.44 40.66
N LYS A 43 20.72 -25.23 41.30
CA LYS A 43 20.74 -26.70 41.17
C LYS A 43 20.71 -27.38 42.54
N SER A 44 19.66 -27.15 43.31
CA SER A 44 19.29 -28.05 44.41
C SER A 44 17.78 -27.99 44.70
N GLN A 45 17.00 -28.70 43.90
CA GLN A 45 15.81 -29.45 44.33
C GLN A 45 15.26 -30.17 43.10
N GLY A 46 15.38 -31.50 43.11
CA GLY A 46 14.96 -32.34 42.01
C GLY A 46 13.46 -32.62 42.03
N SER A 47 12.92 -32.97 40.87
CA SER A 47 12.13 -34.19 40.75
C SER A 47 12.25 -34.71 39.33
N THR A 48 12.59 -35.99 39.27
CA THR A 48 12.68 -36.88 38.13
C THR A 48 11.35 -36.99 37.38
N ASP A 49 11.38 -36.91 36.04
CA ASP A 49 11.08 -38.09 35.23
C ASP A 49 11.31 -37.90 33.71
N THR A 50 12.04 -38.88 33.18
CA THR A 50 12.11 -39.36 31.79
C THR A 50 12.61 -38.47 30.66
N ALA A 51 13.85 -38.79 30.28
CA ALA A 51 14.55 -38.47 29.05
C ALA A 51 13.88 -39.03 27.77
N ARG A 52 14.00 -38.27 26.66
CA ARG A 52 14.67 -38.77 25.44
C ARG A 52 15.09 -37.63 24.49
N ALA A 53 16.40 -37.44 24.42
CA ALA A 53 17.24 -37.05 23.27
C ALA A 53 16.70 -36.04 22.23
N ALA A 54 17.39 -34.91 22.08
CA ALA A 54 18.38 -34.73 20.99
C ALA A 54 19.14 -33.39 21.14
N ASN A 55 20.46 -33.47 20.98
CA ASN A 55 21.39 -32.35 20.89
C ASN A 55 20.95 -31.30 19.86
N VAL A 56 20.93 -30.04 20.27
CA VAL A 56 21.03 -28.89 19.37
C VAL A 56 22.07 -27.94 19.96
N GLY A 57 23.22 -27.85 19.29
CA GLY A 57 24.19 -26.81 19.52
C GLY A 57 23.57 -25.44 19.20
N GLY A 58 23.74 -24.48 20.11
CA GLY A 58 23.21 -23.14 19.95
C GLY A 58 23.90 -22.36 18.81
N PRO A 59 23.19 -21.44 18.14
CA PRO A 59 23.83 -20.52 17.23
C PRO A 59 24.15 -19.20 17.94
N GLU A 60 25.38 -18.77 17.72
CA GLU A 60 25.82 -17.39 17.84
C GLU A 60 24.89 -16.46 17.05
N HIS A 61 24.49 -15.34 17.66
CA HIS A 61 23.68 -14.31 17.02
C HIS A 61 24.51 -13.55 15.98
N ASP A 62 24.22 -13.80 14.71
CA ASP A 62 24.97 -13.33 13.53
C ASP A 62 24.35 -12.07 12.90
N VAL A 63 25.22 -11.27 12.26
CA VAL A 63 25.03 -9.94 11.64
C VAL A 63 24.17 -9.98 10.35
N ARG A 64 23.31 -11.00 10.19
CA ARG A 64 22.63 -11.34 8.92
C ARG A 64 21.48 -10.41 8.50
N THR A 65 20.87 -9.67 9.42
CA THR A 65 19.62 -8.92 9.11
C THR A 65 19.85 -7.73 8.16
N VAL A 66 21.04 -7.15 8.11
CA VAL A 66 21.34 -6.05 7.18
C VAL A 66 21.67 -6.56 5.77
N ALA A 67 22.30 -7.74 5.68
CA ALA A 67 22.62 -8.38 4.41
C ALA A 67 21.36 -8.86 3.67
N SER A 68 20.36 -9.36 4.39
CA SER A 68 19.09 -9.82 3.78
C SER A 68 18.25 -8.68 3.20
N ALA A 69 18.25 -7.50 3.85
CA ALA A 69 17.58 -6.31 3.33
C ALA A 69 18.19 -5.83 2.00
N ALA A 70 19.52 -5.84 1.89
CA ALA A 70 20.22 -5.49 0.66
C ALA A 70 19.94 -6.51 -0.47
N ALA A 71 19.92 -7.80 -0.14
CA ALA A 71 19.58 -8.85 -1.10
C ALA A 71 18.13 -8.70 -1.61
N GLY A 72 17.18 -8.41 -0.74
CA GLY A 72 15.78 -8.15 -1.12
C GLY A 72 15.62 -6.94 -2.04
N ALA A 73 16.38 -5.87 -1.83
CA ALA A 73 16.38 -4.71 -2.73
C ALA A 73 16.90 -5.08 -4.14
N ALA A 74 18.01 -5.84 -4.22
CA ALA A 74 18.60 -6.28 -5.48
C ALA A 74 17.67 -7.23 -6.27
N VAL A 75 16.94 -8.12 -5.58
CA VAL A 75 15.96 -9.01 -6.24
C VAL A 75 14.83 -8.20 -6.88
N ASN A 76 14.31 -7.18 -6.20
CA ASN A 76 13.25 -6.34 -6.77
C ASN A 76 13.75 -5.48 -7.95
N GLU A 77 15.00 -5.03 -7.90
CA GLU A 77 15.63 -4.32 -9.02
C GLU A 77 15.80 -5.23 -10.24
N ALA A 78 16.25 -6.47 -10.04
CA ALA A 78 16.33 -7.47 -11.11
C ALA A 78 14.95 -7.81 -11.68
N ALA A 79 13.93 -7.96 -10.83
CA ALA A 79 12.55 -8.20 -11.23
C ALA A 79 11.98 -7.05 -12.08
N ALA A 80 12.22 -5.81 -11.65
CA ALA A 80 11.80 -4.64 -12.38
C ALA A 80 12.51 -4.59 -13.75
N ALA A 81 13.83 -4.81 -13.79
CA ALA A 81 14.59 -4.85 -15.03
C ALA A 81 14.10 -5.95 -15.99
N ALA A 82 13.77 -7.14 -15.48
CA ALA A 82 13.20 -8.23 -16.25
C ALA A 82 11.82 -7.85 -16.84
N ALA A 83 10.94 -7.26 -16.03
CA ALA A 83 9.64 -6.78 -16.50
C ALA A 83 9.78 -5.69 -17.59
N VAL A 84 10.77 -4.80 -17.47
CA VAL A 84 11.08 -3.80 -18.50
C VAL A 84 11.60 -4.48 -19.78
N ALA A 85 12.46 -5.48 -19.67
CA ALA A 85 12.98 -6.22 -20.82
C ALA A 85 11.88 -7.01 -21.57
N ASP A 86 10.96 -7.64 -20.83
CA ASP A 86 9.80 -8.32 -21.40
C ASP A 86 8.89 -7.35 -22.13
N LEU A 87 8.65 -6.16 -21.57
CA LEU A 87 7.86 -5.13 -22.21
C LEU A 87 8.55 -4.57 -23.46
N ALA A 88 9.86 -4.30 -23.41
CA ALA A 88 10.63 -3.87 -24.57
C ALA A 88 10.57 -4.90 -25.71
N THR A 89 10.63 -6.19 -25.36
CA THR A 89 10.49 -7.30 -26.31
C THR A 89 9.07 -7.36 -26.90
N ALA A 90 8.03 -7.20 -26.07
CA ALA A 90 6.65 -7.17 -26.53
C ALA A 90 6.38 -5.98 -27.48
N VAL A 91 6.91 -4.80 -27.17
CA VAL A 91 6.81 -3.60 -28.03
C VAL A 91 7.55 -3.80 -29.35
N ALA A 92 8.73 -4.43 -29.32
CA ALA A 92 9.51 -4.74 -30.52
C ALA A 92 8.79 -5.73 -31.44
N LEU A 93 8.08 -6.72 -30.87
CA LEU A 93 7.28 -7.69 -31.62
C LEU A 93 5.95 -7.12 -32.15
N ALA A 94 5.38 -6.14 -31.46
CA ALA A 94 4.12 -5.51 -31.84
C ALA A 94 4.28 -4.35 -32.85
N SER A 95 5.50 -3.84 -33.05
CA SER A 95 5.75 -2.82 -34.06
C SER A 95 5.63 -3.41 -35.47
N PRO A 96 4.63 -3.01 -36.28
CA PRO A 96 4.55 -3.47 -37.66
C PRO A 96 5.81 -3.02 -38.38
N ARG A 97 6.60 -3.98 -38.89
CA ARG A 97 7.65 -3.72 -39.87
C ARG A 97 7.00 -2.93 -41.00
N ALA A 98 7.29 -1.63 -41.08
CA ALA A 98 6.89 -0.81 -42.21
C ALA A 98 7.55 -1.42 -43.46
N ALA A 99 6.77 -2.21 -44.19
CA ALA A 99 7.15 -2.77 -45.47
C ALA A 99 6.69 -1.81 -46.58
N GLY A 100 7.65 -1.39 -47.40
CA GLY A 100 7.47 -0.63 -48.65
C GLY A 100 8.06 0.77 -48.57
N GLY A 101 8.94 1.25 -49.45
CA GLY A 101 9.54 0.79 -50.70
C GLY A 101 10.41 1.97 -51.21
N SER A 102 11.54 1.80 -51.90
CA SER A 102 11.60 1.66 -53.36
C SER A 102 13.06 1.51 -53.80
N GLU A 103 13.22 0.83 -54.93
CA GLU A 103 14.40 0.36 -55.64
C GLU A 103 15.35 1.46 -56.15
N ALA A 104 16.64 1.09 -56.27
CA ALA A 104 17.44 1.40 -57.45
C ALA A 104 18.45 0.26 -57.72
N SER A 105 18.46 -0.16 -58.96
CA SER A 105 19.14 -1.30 -59.59
C SER A 105 20.67 -1.24 -59.61
N THR A 106 21.33 -2.40 -59.50
CA THR A 106 22.15 -3.06 -60.56
C THR A 106 23.13 -4.05 -59.92
N GLY A 107 23.31 -5.22 -60.54
CA GLY A 107 24.44 -6.10 -60.24
C GLY A 107 24.11 -7.59 -60.18
N THR A 108 23.90 -8.18 -61.35
CA THR A 108 24.06 -9.59 -61.73
C THR A 108 25.20 -10.29 -60.99
N TRP A 109 25.04 -11.55 -60.55
CA TRP A 109 25.90 -12.73 -60.81
C TRP A 109 25.23 -13.98 -60.22
N ALA A 110 25.44 -15.10 -60.90
CA ALA A 110 24.63 -16.32 -60.88
C ALA A 110 25.30 -17.49 -60.13
N LEU A 111 24.54 -18.60 -60.06
CA LEU A 111 24.90 -20.00 -59.73
C LEU A 111 25.03 -20.27 -58.22
N SER A 112 24.51 -21.36 -57.63
CA SER A 112 24.18 -22.70 -58.14
C SER A 112 23.18 -23.42 -57.24
N GLU A 113 22.36 -24.27 -57.88
CA GLU A 113 21.90 -25.63 -57.52
C GLU A 113 21.95 -26.13 -56.06
N GLY A 114 20.89 -26.86 -55.66
CA GLY A 114 21.03 -27.87 -54.60
C GLY A 114 19.77 -28.28 -53.84
N GLU A 115 18.96 -29.13 -54.47
CA GLU A 115 18.24 -30.27 -53.86
C GLU A 115 17.16 -30.08 -52.77
N SER A 116 15.98 -30.55 -53.18
CA SER A 116 14.84 -31.01 -52.38
C SER A 116 15.17 -32.26 -51.56
N LEU A 117 14.63 -32.35 -50.34
CA LEU A 117 14.04 -33.58 -49.81
C LEU A 117 12.88 -33.23 -48.87
N GLY A 118 11.71 -33.77 -49.20
CA GLY A 118 10.54 -33.76 -48.34
C GLY A 118 10.62 -34.85 -47.26
N ALA A 119 9.85 -34.64 -46.19
CA ALA A 119 9.37 -35.72 -45.34
C ALA A 119 8.05 -35.28 -44.73
N GLU A 120 6.98 -35.90 -45.22
CA GLU A 120 5.71 -36.04 -44.54
C GLU A 120 5.93 -36.78 -43.20
N ALA A 121 5.24 -36.35 -42.14
CA ALA A 121 4.99 -37.19 -40.98
C ALA A 121 3.67 -36.76 -40.33
N GLU A 122 2.63 -37.47 -40.75
CA GLU A 122 1.55 -38.06 -39.95
C GLU A 122 1.18 -37.42 -38.60
N ALA A 123 -0.09 -37.01 -38.57
CA ALA A 123 -0.87 -36.80 -37.37
C ALA A 123 -1.21 -38.14 -36.70
N ASP A 124 -1.14 -38.17 -35.37
CA ASP A 124 -1.86 -39.16 -34.57
C ASP A 124 -2.50 -38.46 -33.35
N PRO A 125 -3.76 -38.76 -32.98
CA PRO A 125 -4.52 -37.98 -32.01
C PRO A 125 -4.53 -38.60 -30.61
N ALA A 126 -5.04 -37.81 -29.67
CA ALA A 126 -5.51 -38.18 -28.33
C ALA A 126 -4.45 -38.36 -27.24
N VAL A 127 -4.48 -37.47 -26.22
CA VAL A 127 -4.89 -37.79 -24.84
C VAL A 127 -5.29 -36.48 -24.14
N LEU A 128 -6.59 -36.28 -23.91
CA LEU A 128 -7.13 -35.26 -23.00
C LEU A 128 -7.10 -35.78 -21.56
N PRO A 129 -6.57 -35.05 -20.57
CA PRO A 129 -6.78 -35.41 -19.19
C PRO A 129 -8.19 -34.97 -18.74
N ARG A 130 -9.06 -35.97 -18.50
CA ARG A 130 -10.30 -35.85 -17.74
C ARG A 130 -10.03 -35.27 -16.35
N ARG A 131 -10.43 -34.03 -16.06
CA ARG A 131 -10.68 -33.55 -14.69
C ARG A 131 -11.85 -32.57 -14.64
N SER A 132 -13.07 -33.09 -14.51
CA SER A 132 -14.27 -32.29 -14.21
C SER A 132 -15.38 -33.11 -13.53
N ARG A 133 -15.05 -33.94 -12.52
CA ARG A 133 -16.07 -34.68 -11.74
C ARG A 133 -16.10 -34.39 -10.24
N ASP A 134 -15.06 -33.78 -9.66
CA ASP A 134 -15.06 -33.53 -8.21
C ASP A 134 -15.75 -32.22 -7.79
N ARG A 135 -15.98 -31.30 -8.73
CA ARG A 135 -16.60 -29.98 -8.42
C ARG A 135 -18.13 -30.03 -8.22
N ARG A 136 -18.82 -31.07 -8.70
CA ARG A 136 -20.29 -31.23 -8.52
C ARG A 136 -20.69 -31.89 -7.20
N ARG A 137 -19.80 -32.65 -6.55
CA ARG A 137 -20.13 -33.30 -5.26
C ARG A 137 -20.11 -32.32 -4.08
N LEU A 138 -19.23 -31.32 -4.10
CA LEU A 138 -19.17 -30.31 -3.03
C LEU A 138 -20.33 -29.29 -3.10
N GLN A 139 -20.92 -29.04 -4.27
CA GLN A 139 -22.08 -28.16 -4.42
C GLN A 139 -23.42 -28.81 -4.02
N GLN A 140 -23.53 -30.14 -4.07
CA GLN A 140 -24.75 -30.84 -3.63
C GLN A 140 -24.81 -31.07 -2.10
N GLN A 141 -23.66 -31.10 -1.41
CA GLN A 141 -23.65 -31.22 0.05
C GLN A 141 -23.96 -29.90 0.77
N ALA A 142 -23.59 -28.75 0.19
CA ALA A 142 -23.90 -27.43 0.78
C ALA A 142 -25.39 -27.00 0.62
N GLY A 143 -26.15 -27.62 -0.28
CA GLY A 143 -27.56 -27.31 -0.53
C GLY A 143 -28.57 -28.06 0.36
N ALA A 144 -28.12 -29.08 1.11
CA ALA A 144 -28.99 -29.95 1.88
C ALA A 144 -29.12 -29.56 3.37
N GLU A 145 -28.26 -28.68 3.89
CA GLU A 145 -28.25 -28.29 5.32
C GLU A 145 -29.04 -27.01 5.63
N SER A 146 -29.58 -26.31 4.61
CA SER A 146 -30.29 -25.03 4.81
C SER A 146 -31.82 -25.15 4.94
N SER A 147 -32.39 -26.35 5.06
CA SER A 147 -33.86 -26.56 5.09
C SER A 147 -34.41 -27.11 6.41
N ARG A 148 -33.72 -26.89 7.53
CA ARG A 148 -34.27 -27.16 8.87
C ARG A 148 -33.88 -26.05 9.83
N LEU A 149 -34.85 -25.18 10.13
CA LEU A 149 -35.05 -24.37 11.36
C LEU A 149 -36.24 -23.43 11.02
N GLN A 150 -37.47 -23.93 11.06
CA GLN A 150 -38.45 -23.85 12.16
C GLN A 150 -38.90 -22.42 12.54
N GLU A 151 -40.21 -22.22 12.36
CA GLU A 151 -41.06 -21.12 12.86
C GLU A 151 -41.01 -20.95 14.38
N PRO A 152 -41.55 -19.84 14.90
CA PRO A 152 -42.74 -20.04 15.74
C PRO A 152 -43.85 -18.97 15.57
N GLY A 153 -45.09 -19.46 15.46
CA GLY A 153 -46.06 -19.39 16.57
C GLY A 153 -46.68 -18.02 16.93
N ARG A 154 -47.92 -17.82 16.48
CA ARG A 154 -48.93 -16.90 17.05
C ARG A 154 -49.39 -17.36 18.45
N VAL A 155 -49.48 -16.44 19.41
CA VAL A 155 -50.49 -16.44 20.50
C VAL A 155 -50.87 -14.97 20.78
N GLY A 156 -52.15 -14.70 21.00
CA GLY A 156 -52.70 -13.36 21.24
C GLY A 156 -53.16 -13.11 22.68
N SER A 157 -53.95 -12.02 22.80
CA SER A 157 -54.90 -11.61 23.85
C SER A 157 -54.47 -10.65 24.98
N SER A 158 -55.11 -9.46 24.92
CA SER A 158 -55.96 -8.77 25.94
C SER A 158 -55.39 -8.11 27.21
N GLY A 159 -55.99 -6.94 27.54
CA GLY A 159 -56.04 -6.27 28.86
C GLY A 159 -55.23 -4.96 28.90
N ASP A 160 -55.77 -3.75 28.74
CA ASP A 160 -56.76 -2.96 29.50
C ASP A 160 -56.19 -2.22 30.74
N SER A 161 -56.61 -0.95 30.89
CA SER A 161 -56.41 0.02 32.00
C SER A 161 -54.97 0.50 32.30
N GLY A 162 -54.67 1.77 32.62
CA GLY A 162 -55.48 2.94 32.89
C GLY A 162 -54.63 4.15 33.37
N VAL A 163 -55.13 5.35 33.05
CA VAL A 163 -55.25 6.53 33.94
C VAL A 163 -54.03 7.39 34.33
N GLY A 164 -54.17 8.69 34.03
CA GLY A 164 -53.69 9.85 34.81
C GLY A 164 -52.33 10.42 34.42
N GLY A 165 -52.12 11.71 34.17
CA GLY A 165 -53.00 12.88 34.26
C GLY A 165 -52.22 14.19 34.06
N VAL A 166 -52.98 15.23 33.69
CA VAL A 166 -52.89 16.64 34.13
C VAL A 166 -51.71 17.54 33.71
N GLY A 167 -52.09 18.65 33.04
CA GLY A 167 -51.54 20.00 33.22
C GLY A 167 -50.52 20.43 32.15
N GLY A 168 -50.62 21.57 31.46
CA GLY A 168 -51.49 22.74 31.55
C GLY A 168 -50.74 23.95 30.94
N GLY A 169 -51.47 24.81 30.20
CA GLY A 169 -51.07 26.19 29.83
C GLY A 169 -49.93 26.32 28.81
N GLY A 170 -49.90 27.25 27.85
CA GLY A 170 -50.66 28.48 27.62
C GLY A 170 -49.75 29.45 26.84
N GLY A 171 -50.30 30.19 25.88
CA GLY A 171 -49.67 31.34 25.20
C GLY A 171 -48.83 30.96 23.96
N GLY A 172 -49.06 31.45 22.75
CA GLY A 172 -49.58 32.76 22.36
C GLY A 172 -48.43 33.57 21.77
N GLY A 173 -48.30 33.57 20.44
CA GLY A 173 -47.22 34.28 19.76
C GLY A 173 -47.33 34.22 18.24
N GLY A 174 -48.32 34.93 17.69
CA GLY A 174 -48.50 35.08 16.25
C GLY A 174 -47.38 35.90 15.61
N GLY A 175 -46.63 35.27 14.71
CA GLY A 175 -45.64 35.93 13.85
C GLY A 175 -46.00 35.77 12.38
N ARG A 176 -46.49 36.86 11.76
CA ARG A 176 -46.73 36.99 10.31
C ARG A 176 -45.47 36.66 9.51
N PHE A 177 -45.43 35.51 8.84
CA PHE A 177 -44.42 35.22 7.82
C PHE A 177 -44.78 35.89 6.48
N LYS A 178 -44.07 36.97 6.13
CA LYS A 178 -44.08 37.56 4.79
C LYS A 178 -43.37 36.60 3.81
N LYS A 179 -44.15 36.07 2.86
CA LYS A 179 -43.73 35.22 1.75
C LYS A 179 -42.84 36.01 0.78
N ARG A 180 -41.51 35.99 0.96
CA ARG A 180 -40.55 36.47 -0.04
C ARG A 180 -40.42 35.43 -1.16
N ARG A 181 -41.20 35.61 -2.22
CA ARG A 181 -40.90 35.05 -3.55
C ARG A 181 -39.80 35.89 -4.17
N GLY A 182 -38.65 35.28 -4.47
CA GLY A 182 -37.61 35.91 -5.29
C GLY A 182 -36.29 35.18 -5.23
N GLY A 183 -35.83 34.65 -6.37
CA GLY A 183 -34.40 34.35 -6.57
C GLY A 183 -34.00 32.89 -6.86
N ARG A 184 -34.82 32.07 -7.53
CA ARG A 184 -34.38 30.73 -7.99
C ARG A 184 -33.55 30.70 -9.29
N GLY A 185 -33.21 31.86 -9.87
CA GLY A 185 -32.52 31.93 -11.18
C GLY A 185 -31.01 32.15 -11.16
N ARG A 186 -30.40 32.61 -10.04
CA ARG A 186 -28.99 33.05 -10.04
C ARG A 186 -27.98 31.98 -9.65
N GLY A 187 -28.38 30.97 -8.86
CA GLY A 187 -27.49 29.88 -8.43
C GLY A 187 -27.11 28.92 -9.56
N ALA A 188 -28.07 28.57 -10.42
CA ALA A 188 -27.84 27.66 -11.55
C ALA A 188 -26.96 28.29 -12.63
N ALA A 189 -27.14 29.58 -12.91
CA ALA A 189 -26.32 30.31 -13.87
C ALA A 189 -24.88 30.53 -13.36
N ALA A 190 -24.70 30.80 -12.07
CA ALA A 190 -23.37 30.93 -11.47
C ALA A 190 -22.62 29.58 -11.41
N ALA A 191 -23.33 28.48 -11.11
CA ALA A 191 -22.76 27.14 -11.15
C ALA A 191 -22.41 26.69 -12.58
N ALA A 192 -23.26 27.00 -13.57
CA ALA A 192 -22.98 26.73 -14.97
C ALA A 192 -21.82 27.58 -15.52
N ALA A 193 -21.71 28.84 -15.10
CA ALA A 193 -20.61 29.74 -15.44
C ALA A 193 -19.29 29.32 -14.77
N ALA A 194 -19.31 28.85 -13.52
CA ALA A 194 -18.14 28.29 -12.86
C ALA A 194 -17.70 26.97 -13.49
N ALA A 195 -18.64 26.11 -13.91
CA ALA A 195 -18.35 24.88 -14.65
C ALA A 195 -17.85 25.16 -16.09
N ALA A 196 -18.36 26.22 -16.74
CA ALA A 196 -17.86 26.67 -18.03
C ALA A 196 -16.45 27.28 -17.89
N ALA A 197 -16.23 28.16 -16.92
CA ALA A 197 -14.92 28.75 -16.63
C ALA A 197 -13.88 27.71 -16.20
N SER A 198 -14.27 26.67 -15.45
CA SER A 198 -13.40 25.55 -15.10
C SER A 198 -13.07 24.68 -16.32
N ARG A 199 -14.03 24.51 -17.25
CA ARG A 199 -13.77 23.88 -18.56
C ARG A 199 -12.80 24.70 -19.41
N THR A 200 -12.97 26.02 -19.47
CA THR A 200 -12.08 26.90 -20.25
C THR A 200 -10.69 27.06 -19.61
N ALA A 201 -10.60 27.08 -18.28
CA ALA A 201 -9.33 27.15 -17.54
C ALA A 201 -8.57 25.81 -17.52
N GLY A 202 -9.28 24.68 -17.62
CA GLY A 202 -8.69 23.35 -17.78
C GLY A 202 -8.26 23.00 -19.21
N LEU A 203 -8.65 23.79 -20.22
CA LEU A 203 -8.44 23.53 -21.65
C LEU A 203 -7.25 24.28 -22.29
N GLN A 204 -6.45 25.00 -21.51
CA GLN A 204 -5.14 25.49 -21.98
C GLN A 204 -3.98 24.79 -21.26
N VAL A 205 -4.04 23.46 -21.17
CA VAL A 205 -2.79 22.69 -21.21
C VAL A 205 -2.31 22.83 -22.65
N SER A 206 -1.18 23.52 -22.87
CA SER A 206 -0.64 23.59 -24.23
C SER A 206 -0.44 22.16 -24.73
N ALA A 207 -0.79 21.86 -25.99
CA ALA A 207 -0.61 20.51 -26.55
C ALA A 207 0.84 20.00 -26.37
N TRP A 208 1.79 20.94 -26.31
CA TRP A 208 3.20 20.71 -25.97
C TRP A 208 3.41 20.16 -24.54
N ASP A 209 2.72 20.72 -23.55
CA ASP A 209 2.79 20.24 -22.17
C ASP A 209 2.13 18.86 -22.01
N ALA A 210 1.11 18.54 -22.81
CA ALA A 210 0.45 17.23 -22.73
C ALA A 210 1.40 16.11 -23.24
N ALA A 211 2.06 16.31 -24.38
CA ALA A 211 3.04 15.36 -24.91
C ALA A 211 4.25 15.18 -23.98
N ALA A 212 4.77 16.27 -23.41
CA ALA A 212 5.89 16.21 -22.47
C ALA A 212 5.53 15.55 -21.12
N ASN A 213 4.24 15.35 -20.82
CA ASN A 213 3.77 14.75 -19.56
C ASN A 213 3.20 13.34 -19.73
N ALA A 214 2.92 12.89 -20.96
CA ALA A 214 2.35 11.57 -21.26
C ALA A 214 3.10 10.42 -20.57
N ASP A 215 4.43 10.51 -20.53
CA ASP A 215 5.28 9.46 -19.98
C ASP A 215 5.70 9.72 -18.53
N LYS A 216 5.15 10.73 -17.84
CA LYS A 216 5.58 11.05 -16.47
C LYS A 216 4.80 10.33 -15.37
N LEU A 217 3.58 9.86 -15.67
CA LEU A 217 2.69 9.23 -14.70
C LEU A 217 2.37 7.78 -15.08
N ALA A 218 2.79 6.84 -14.23
CA ALA A 218 2.28 5.47 -14.24
C ALA A 218 1.06 5.37 -13.33
N ALA A 219 -0.10 5.02 -13.87
CA ALA A 219 -1.20 4.52 -13.04
C ALA A 219 -1.04 3.01 -12.89
N VAL A 220 -0.92 2.48 -11.68
CA VAL A 220 -0.68 1.04 -11.45
C VAL A 220 -1.87 0.42 -10.73
N VAL A 221 -2.39 -0.65 -11.32
CA VAL A 221 -3.46 -1.49 -10.77
C VAL A 221 -2.94 -2.91 -10.64
N LEU A 222 -3.23 -3.56 -9.51
CA LEU A 222 -2.82 -4.94 -9.24
C LEU A 222 -4.05 -5.80 -8.96
N LEU A 223 -4.23 -6.83 -9.79
CA LEU A 223 -5.42 -7.68 -9.83
C LEU A 223 -5.03 -9.16 -9.87
N THR A 224 -4.86 -9.78 -8.69
CA THR A 224 -4.36 -11.16 -8.56
C THR A 224 -5.44 -12.24 -8.44
N ASP A 225 -6.70 -11.84 -8.39
CA ASP A 225 -7.86 -12.75 -8.34
C ASP A 225 -9.03 -12.06 -9.04
N LEU A 226 -9.47 -12.60 -10.18
CA LEU A 226 -10.55 -12.02 -10.98
C LEU A 226 -11.96 -12.28 -10.41
N ASP A 227 -12.13 -13.29 -9.54
CA ASP A 227 -13.43 -13.77 -9.04
C ASP A 227 -13.63 -13.57 -7.53
N TYR A 228 -12.84 -12.70 -6.91
CA TYR A 228 -12.84 -12.51 -5.47
C TYR A 228 -14.22 -12.08 -4.92
N LYS A 229 -14.70 -12.79 -3.90
CA LYS A 229 -15.99 -12.52 -3.21
C LYS A 229 -17.19 -12.36 -4.16
N SER A 230 -17.27 -13.21 -5.19
CA SER A 230 -18.34 -13.21 -6.20
C SER A 230 -18.55 -11.89 -6.95
N ALA A 231 -17.59 -10.96 -6.85
CA ALA A 231 -17.55 -9.76 -7.65
C ALA A 231 -16.79 -10.04 -8.95
N ASN A 232 -17.37 -9.62 -10.08
CA ASN A 232 -16.66 -9.63 -11.36
C ASN A 232 -15.66 -8.45 -11.37
N ARG A 233 -14.44 -8.70 -10.90
CA ARG A 233 -13.40 -7.67 -10.77
C ARG A 233 -12.91 -7.16 -12.13
N THR A 234 -12.97 -8.00 -13.16
CA THR A 234 -12.72 -7.58 -14.54
C THR A 234 -13.70 -6.50 -14.98
N SER A 235 -15.00 -6.65 -14.68
CA SER A 235 -16.00 -5.61 -14.98
C SER A 235 -15.82 -4.34 -14.14
N MET A 236 -15.39 -4.46 -12.89
CA MET A 236 -15.07 -3.29 -12.05
C MET A 236 -13.90 -2.51 -12.63
N LEU A 237 -12.82 -3.21 -12.98
CA LEU A 237 -11.66 -2.61 -13.62
C LEU A 237 -12.03 -1.95 -14.95
N HIS A 238 -12.83 -2.62 -15.77
CA HIS A 238 -13.32 -2.07 -17.03
C HIS A 238 -14.03 -0.72 -16.80
N ALA A 239 -14.96 -0.67 -15.84
CA ALA A 239 -15.65 0.55 -15.47
C ALA A 239 -14.70 1.63 -14.91
N SER A 240 -13.75 1.25 -14.06
CA SER A 240 -12.72 2.14 -13.52
C SER A 240 -11.89 2.78 -14.65
N LEU A 241 -11.43 1.97 -15.61
CA LEU A 241 -10.65 2.43 -16.77
C LEU A 241 -11.46 3.37 -17.67
N ARG A 242 -12.72 3.06 -17.97
CA ARG A 242 -13.59 3.95 -18.76
C ARG A 242 -13.84 5.29 -18.07
N LEU A 243 -13.98 5.28 -16.75
CA LEU A 243 -14.09 6.52 -15.98
C LEU A 243 -12.77 7.31 -15.95
N ALA A 244 -11.63 6.62 -15.82
CA ALA A 244 -10.32 7.27 -15.92
C ALA A 244 -10.08 7.89 -17.30
N GLU A 245 -10.46 7.20 -18.38
CA GLU A 245 -10.42 7.70 -19.74
C GLU A 245 -11.28 8.96 -19.90
N ALA A 246 -12.48 8.98 -19.32
CA ALA A 246 -13.38 10.12 -19.40
C ALA A 246 -12.98 11.31 -18.51
N HIS A 247 -12.29 11.08 -17.40
CA HIS A 247 -12.18 12.07 -16.32
C HIS A 247 -10.76 12.41 -15.86
N LEU A 248 -9.80 11.49 -16.02
CA LEU A 248 -8.38 11.69 -15.67
C LEU A 248 -7.57 12.05 -16.92
N LEU A 249 -7.53 11.16 -17.90
CA LEU A 249 -6.67 11.26 -19.09
C LEU A 249 -6.79 12.59 -19.87
N PRO A 250 -7.97 13.22 -19.99
CA PRO A 250 -8.09 14.47 -20.75
C PRO A 250 -7.28 15.63 -20.17
N THR A 251 -6.96 15.59 -18.88
CA THR A 251 -6.18 16.64 -18.21
C THR A 251 -4.84 16.13 -17.69
N THR A 252 -4.76 14.85 -17.35
CA THR A 252 -3.56 14.19 -16.81
C THR A 252 -3.28 12.95 -17.65
N PRO A 253 -2.54 13.09 -18.76
CA PRO A 253 -2.02 11.95 -19.50
C PRO A 253 -1.27 10.98 -18.57
N ALA A 254 -1.53 9.68 -18.73
CA ALA A 254 -0.95 8.63 -17.91
C ALA A 254 -0.95 7.29 -18.68
N VAL A 255 -0.03 6.41 -18.31
CA VAL A 255 -0.03 5.00 -18.76
C VAL A 255 -0.50 4.12 -17.62
N PHE A 256 -1.55 3.33 -17.86
CA PHE A 256 -2.10 2.36 -16.93
C PHE A 256 -1.40 1.02 -17.08
N TYR A 257 -0.69 0.58 -16.05
CA TYR A 257 -0.09 -0.74 -15.95
C TYR A 257 -0.95 -1.62 -15.08
N ILE A 258 -1.56 -2.62 -15.69
CA ILE A 258 -2.45 -3.57 -15.02
C ILE A 258 -1.69 -4.87 -14.84
N PHE A 259 -1.33 -5.16 -13.60
CA PHE A 259 -0.65 -6.40 -13.22
C PHE A 259 -1.64 -7.46 -12.81
N THR A 260 -1.51 -8.67 -13.36
CA THR A 260 -2.29 -9.85 -12.97
C THR A 260 -1.43 -11.10 -12.96
N VAL A 261 -1.93 -12.21 -12.42
CA VAL A 261 -1.21 -13.49 -12.51
C VAL A 261 -1.20 -13.98 -13.96
N ALA A 262 -0.08 -14.59 -14.38
CA ALA A 262 0.20 -14.82 -15.80
C ALA A 262 -0.88 -15.65 -16.53
N ASP A 263 -1.49 -16.60 -15.83
CA ASP A 263 -2.57 -17.47 -16.31
C ASP A 263 -3.93 -16.77 -16.44
N GLN A 264 -4.16 -15.70 -15.67
CA GLN A 264 -5.38 -14.88 -15.74
C GLN A 264 -5.30 -13.78 -16.80
N ARG A 265 -4.09 -13.47 -17.31
CA ARG A 265 -3.89 -12.39 -18.30
C ARG A 265 -4.75 -12.54 -19.57
N PRO A 266 -4.90 -13.73 -20.20
CA PRO A 266 -5.77 -13.88 -21.37
C PRO A 266 -7.25 -13.60 -21.06
N LEU A 267 -7.73 -14.02 -19.89
CA LEU A 267 -9.11 -13.77 -19.45
C LEU A 267 -9.35 -12.27 -19.20
N LEU A 268 -8.39 -11.61 -18.56
CA LEU A 268 -8.43 -10.17 -18.35
C LEU A 268 -8.40 -9.40 -19.68
N ALA A 269 -7.53 -9.80 -20.62
CA ALA A 269 -7.46 -9.21 -21.94
C ALA A 269 -8.78 -9.34 -22.72
N ALA A 270 -9.44 -10.50 -22.65
CA ALA A 270 -10.75 -10.70 -23.25
C ALA A 270 -11.82 -9.78 -22.64
N GLY A 271 -11.79 -9.58 -21.32
CA GLY A 271 -12.71 -8.67 -20.62
C GLY A 271 -12.46 -7.18 -20.87
N LEU A 272 -11.27 -6.82 -21.36
CA LEU A 272 -10.88 -5.44 -21.69
C LEU A 272 -10.69 -5.22 -23.20
N GLN A 273 -11.21 -6.13 -24.04
CA GLN A 273 -10.93 -6.19 -25.47
C GLN A 273 -11.31 -4.91 -26.23
N ASP A 274 -12.36 -4.21 -25.79
CA ASP A 274 -12.83 -2.97 -26.39
C ASP A 274 -11.85 -1.82 -26.14
N ILE A 275 -11.37 -1.70 -24.89
CA ILE A 275 -10.34 -0.71 -24.51
C ILE A 275 -9.05 -1.01 -25.27
N LEU A 276 -8.57 -2.25 -25.25
CA LEU A 276 -7.32 -2.64 -25.92
C LEU A 276 -7.40 -2.50 -27.44
N GLY A 277 -8.57 -2.76 -28.04
CA GLY A 277 -8.80 -2.61 -29.48
C GLY A 277 -8.84 -1.14 -29.94
N GLU A 278 -9.36 -0.24 -29.10
CA GLU A 278 -9.37 1.21 -29.39
C GLU A 278 -7.94 1.80 -29.38
N GLN A 279 -7.06 1.31 -28.49
CA GLN A 279 -5.69 1.80 -28.34
C GLN A 279 -4.80 1.56 -29.55
N GLN A 280 -5.04 0.47 -30.28
CA GLN A 280 -4.32 0.14 -31.53
C GLN A 280 -4.49 1.21 -32.62
N ARG A 281 -5.40 2.18 -32.43
CA ARG A 281 -5.64 3.30 -33.34
C ARG A 281 -4.89 4.59 -32.97
N GLY A 282 -3.91 4.53 -32.06
CA GLY A 282 -2.91 5.59 -31.90
C GLY A 282 -2.69 6.16 -30.50
N SER A 283 -3.13 5.49 -29.43
CA SER A 283 -2.83 5.90 -28.05
C SER A 283 -2.78 4.68 -27.13
N GLU A 284 -1.60 4.09 -26.94
CA GLU A 284 -1.40 3.00 -26.00
C GLU A 284 -1.31 3.55 -24.57
N TRP A 285 -2.43 3.57 -23.85
CA TRP A 285 -2.51 4.09 -22.48
C TRP A 285 -2.81 3.00 -21.44
N VAL A 286 -2.98 1.74 -21.83
CA VAL A 286 -3.21 0.57 -20.95
C VAL A 286 -2.26 -0.53 -21.38
N ARG A 287 -1.59 -1.15 -20.42
CA ARG A 287 -0.66 -2.27 -20.60
C ARG A 287 -1.02 -3.38 -19.63
N LEU A 288 -1.24 -4.58 -20.17
CA LEU A 288 -1.51 -5.77 -19.36
C LEU A 288 -0.22 -6.55 -19.13
N LEU A 289 0.19 -6.64 -17.87
CA LEU A 289 1.44 -7.26 -17.45
C LEU A 289 1.17 -8.45 -16.53
N ALA A 290 2.04 -9.46 -16.62
CA ALA A 290 2.09 -10.49 -15.60
C ALA A 290 2.84 -9.95 -14.38
N VAL A 291 2.41 -10.31 -13.17
CA VAL A 291 3.20 -10.12 -11.96
C VAL A 291 4.46 -11.00 -12.09
N PRO A 292 5.68 -10.42 -12.06
CA PRO A 292 6.91 -11.22 -12.08
C PRO A 292 6.98 -12.12 -10.84
N ARG A 293 7.34 -13.39 -11.02
CA ARG A 293 7.28 -14.39 -9.94
C ARG A 293 8.19 -14.01 -8.77
N GLU A 294 9.36 -13.48 -9.09
CA GLU A 294 10.38 -13.00 -8.16
C GLU A 294 9.94 -11.76 -7.37
N SER A 295 8.98 -10.98 -7.89
CA SER A 295 8.41 -9.83 -7.18
C SER A 295 7.29 -10.24 -6.20
N TRP A 296 6.75 -11.45 -6.34
CA TRP A 296 5.60 -11.94 -5.60
C TRP A 296 5.99 -13.02 -4.58
N VAL A 297 7.03 -12.73 -3.80
CA VAL A 297 7.61 -13.64 -2.81
C VAL A 297 7.58 -12.98 -1.44
N LEU A 298 7.33 -13.78 -0.40
CA LEU A 298 7.39 -13.30 0.97
C LEU A 298 8.85 -13.00 1.36
N PRO A 299 9.12 -11.91 2.08
CA PRO A 299 10.41 -11.74 2.74
C PRO A 299 10.71 -12.94 3.64
N GLU A 300 11.97 -13.38 3.69
CA GLU A 300 12.38 -14.56 4.45
C GLU A 300 11.94 -14.50 5.92
N ALA A 301 12.04 -13.31 6.53
CA ALA A 301 11.62 -13.02 7.90
C ALA A 301 10.11 -13.26 8.16
N ALA A 302 9.29 -13.39 7.11
CA ALA A 302 7.85 -13.56 7.22
C ALA A 302 7.32 -14.87 6.62
N ASN A 303 8.22 -15.83 6.34
CA ASN A 303 7.85 -17.15 5.83
C ASN A 303 7.11 -18.02 6.87
N ASP A 304 7.31 -17.77 8.16
CA ASP A 304 6.57 -18.48 9.20
C ASP A 304 5.17 -17.87 9.38
N THR A 305 4.19 -18.51 8.76
CA THR A 305 2.79 -18.09 8.81
C THR A 305 2.17 -18.18 10.21
N LYS A 306 2.80 -18.90 11.14
CA LYS A 306 2.34 -18.97 12.55
C LYS A 306 2.54 -17.66 13.28
N LEU A 307 3.43 -16.80 12.79
CA LEU A 307 3.70 -15.48 13.35
C LEU A 307 2.80 -14.40 12.74
N TRP A 308 1.88 -14.77 11.85
CA TRP A 308 0.98 -13.82 11.21
C TRP A 308 -0.20 -13.49 12.13
N HIS A 309 -0.49 -12.20 12.24
CA HIS A 309 -1.60 -11.67 13.01
C HIS A 309 -2.79 -11.33 12.11
N GLY A 310 -4.01 -11.59 12.60
CA GLY A 310 -5.27 -11.32 11.91
C GLY A 310 -5.59 -12.27 10.76
N HIS A 311 -6.75 -12.04 10.12
CA HIS A 311 -7.38 -13.00 9.20
C HIS A 311 -7.05 -12.78 7.71
N TRP A 312 -5.98 -12.05 7.38
CA TRP A 312 -5.59 -11.78 6.00
C TRP A 312 -4.78 -12.92 5.40
N ASN A 313 -5.13 -13.30 4.18
CA ASN A 313 -4.42 -14.32 3.42
C ASN A 313 -3.05 -13.82 2.91
N GLN A 314 -2.24 -14.75 2.45
CA GLN A 314 -0.91 -14.48 1.90
C GLN A 314 -0.93 -13.46 0.75
N ASN A 315 -1.88 -13.58 -0.18
CA ASN A 315 -1.98 -12.68 -1.34
C ASN A 315 -2.20 -11.22 -0.92
N TYR A 316 -3.01 -10.98 0.12
CA TYR A 316 -3.23 -9.64 0.64
C TYR A 316 -1.95 -9.04 1.24
N ARG A 317 -1.17 -9.86 1.95
CA ARG A 317 0.10 -9.44 2.57
C ARG A 317 1.17 -9.16 1.51
N LEU A 318 1.30 -10.05 0.52
CA LEU A 318 2.17 -9.87 -0.65
C LEU A 318 1.82 -8.62 -1.44
N MET A 319 0.52 -8.34 -1.64
CA MET A 319 0.07 -7.12 -2.30
C MET A 319 0.59 -5.85 -1.60
N GLY A 320 0.48 -5.79 -0.27
CA GLY A 320 0.98 -4.66 0.51
C GLY A 320 2.50 -4.48 0.39
N ASP A 321 3.27 -5.57 0.50
CA ASP A 321 4.73 -5.51 0.37
C ASP A 321 5.18 -5.18 -1.07
N TRP A 322 4.49 -5.71 -2.07
CA TRP A 322 4.74 -5.45 -3.49
C TRP A 322 4.54 -3.97 -3.83
N ARG A 323 3.52 -3.33 -3.25
CA ARG A 323 3.27 -1.88 -3.40
C ARG A 323 4.34 -1.02 -2.73
N LEU A 324 4.99 -1.52 -1.67
CA LEU A 324 6.11 -0.85 -1.01
C LEU A 324 7.46 -1.02 -1.72
N SER A 325 7.56 -1.95 -2.66
CA SER A 325 8.83 -2.36 -3.23
C SER A 325 8.83 -2.33 -4.75
N PHE A 326 8.30 -3.38 -5.37
CA PHE A 326 8.32 -3.55 -6.82
C PHE A 326 7.59 -2.43 -7.55
N MET A 327 6.37 -2.05 -7.13
CA MET A 327 5.56 -1.05 -7.84
C MET A 327 6.30 0.27 -8.13
N PRO A 328 6.85 0.99 -7.13
CA PRO A 328 7.57 2.24 -7.39
C PRO A 328 8.86 2.02 -8.17
N GLN A 329 9.56 0.89 -7.99
CA GLN A 329 10.76 0.56 -8.74
C GLN A 329 10.47 0.33 -10.22
N PHE A 330 9.44 -0.47 -10.52
CA PHE A 330 8.96 -0.68 -11.87
C PHE A 330 8.59 0.64 -12.55
N ALA A 331 7.77 1.48 -11.89
CA ALA A 331 7.38 2.77 -12.46
C ALA A 331 8.59 3.66 -12.79
N ARG A 332 9.59 3.70 -11.90
CA ARG A 332 10.83 4.45 -12.14
C ARG A 332 11.67 3.86 -13.28
N ALA A 333 11.80 2.53 -13.33
CA ALA A 333 12.53 1.82 -14.38
C ALA A 333 11.90 2.04 -15.77
N MET A 334 10.58 2.22 -15.82
CA MET A 334 9.84 2.61 -17.02
C MET A 334 9.99 4.10 -17.39
N GLY A 335 10.79 4.87 -16.67
CA GLY A 335 11.06 6.29 -16.94
C GLY A 335 10.02 7.26 -16.37
N HIS A 336 9.05 6.78 -15.59
CA HIS A 336 8.06 7.65 -14.97
C HIS A 336 8.67 8.42 -13.78
N ARG A 337 8.08 9.59 -13.48
CA ARG A 337 8.44 10.43 -12.32
C ARG A 337 7.44 10.30 -11.16
N TYR A 338 6.24 9.84 -11.47
CA TYR A 338 5.15 9.66 -10.53
C TYR A 338 4.49 8.31 -10.74
N VAL A 339 4.01 7.73 -9.64
CA VAL A 339 3.13 6.57 -9.66
C VAL A 339 1.80 6.96 -9.01
N LEU A 340 0.68 6.62 -9.65
CA LEU A 340 -0.67 6.69 -9.10
C LEU A 340 -1.14 5.24 -8.86
N GLN A 341 -1.15 4.82 -7.61
CA GLN A 341 -1.71 3.55 -7.20
C GLN A 341 -3.24 3.62 -7.24
N MET A 342 -3.87 2.62 -7.87
CA MET A 342 -5.32 2.44 -7.90
C MET A 342 -5.71 0.98 -7.65
N ASP A 343 -6.83 0.77 -6.95
CA ASP A 343 -7.51 -0.54 -6.94
C ASP A 343 -8.42 -0.67 -8.18
N ASP A 344 -8.81 -1.89 -8.54
CA ASP A 344 -9.69 -2.20 -9.68
C ASP A 344 -11.10 -1.62 -9.53
N ASP A 345 -11.53 -1.31 -8.31
CA ASP A 345 -12.80 -0.69 -7.95
C ASP A 345 -12.64 0.78 -7.50
N SER A 346 -11.56 1.43 -7.96
CA SER A 346 -11.30 2.86 -7.74
C SER A 346 -11.88 3.69 -8.87
N TYR A 347 -12.96 4.42 -8.61
CA TYR A 347 -13.72 5.14 -9.63
C TYR A 347 -13.50 6.65 -9.54
N ILE A 348 -12.87 7.24 -10.56
CA ILE A 348 -12.78 8.70 -10.74
C ILE A 348 -14.07 9.15 -11.42
N VAL A 349 -15.13 9.39 -10.64
CA VAL A 349 -16.51 9.57 -11.15
C VAL A 349 -16.81 10.98 -11.69
N GLY A 350 -15.81 11.86 -11.77
CA GLY A 350 -15.96 13.20 -12.30
C GLY A 350 -14.62 13.83 -12.67
N PRO A 351 -14.64 14.94 -13.43
CA PRO A 351 -13.44 15.51 -14.03
C PRO A 351 -12.41 15.92 -12.98
N VAL A 352 -11.15 15.54 -13.18
CA VAL A 352 -10.03 15.93 -12.31
C VAL A 352 -9.75 17.44 -12.40
N GLY A 353 -9.99 18.04 -13.57
CA GLY A 353 -10.02 19.49 -13.78
C GLY A 353 -8.65 20.18 -13.76
N ARG A 354 -7.56 19.43 -13.57
CA ARG A 354 -6.18 19.94 -13.62
C ARG A 354 -5.21 18.80 -13.91
N ASN A 355 -4.09 19.12 -14.55
CA ASN A 355 -3.02 18.16 -14.75
C ASN A 355 -2.33 17.86 -13.41
N LEU A 356 -2.44 16.62 -12.90
CA LEU A 356 -1.88 16.23 -11.61
C LEU A 356 -0.34 16.26 -11.61
N VAL A 357 0.31 15.89 -12.71
CA VAL A 357 1.78 15.95 -12.85
C VAL A 357 2.28 17.38 -12.72
N GLN A 358 1.68 18.32 -13.48
CA GLN A 358 2.03 19.74 -13.39
C GLN A 358 1.76 20.31 -12.00
N LEU A 359 0.67 19.88 -11.34
CA LEU A 359 0.37 20.30 -9.98
C LEU A 359 1.46 19.85 -9.01
N PHE A 360 1.90 18.58 -9.12
CA PHE A 360 2.98 18.03 -8.30
C PHE A 360 4.30 18.75 -8.56
N ASP A 361 4.65 19.01 -9.82
CA ASP A 361 5.85 19.76 -10.20
C ASP A 361 5.81 21.19 -9.63
N ARG A 362 4.73 21.94 -9.87
CA ARG A 362 4.61 23.35 -9.46
C ARG A 362 4.64 23.52 -7.95
N ARG A 363 3.98 22.62 -7.21
CA ARG A 363 3.87 22.70 -5.74
C ARG A 363 4.91 21.86 -5.01
N ARG A 364 5.79 21.17 -5.72
CA ARG A 364 6.80 20.25 -5.17
C ARG A 364 6.18 19.21 -4.21
N LEU A 365 5.03 18.65 -4.61
CA LEU A 365 4.31 17.67 -3.80
C LEU A 365 5.07 16.34 -3.76
N ALA A 366 5.10 15.74 -2.57
CA ALA A 366 5.68 14.42 -2.35
C ALA A 366 4.63 13.32 -2.53
N LEU A 367 3.44 13.54 -1.99
CA LEU A 367 2.37 12.56 -1.90
C LEU A 367 1.02 13.23 -2.16
N GLY A 368 0.09 12.48 -2.77
CA GLY A 368 -1.31 12.85 -2.89
C GLY A 368 -2.21 11.67 -2.58
N VAL A 369 -3.35 11.91 -1.95
CA VAL A 369 -4.25 10.85 -1.51
C VAL A 369 -5.71 11.29 -1.59
N GLN A 370 -6.62 10.37 -1.88
CA GLN A 370 -8.06 10.66 -1.83
C GLN A 370 -8.60 10.76 -0.42
N LYS A 371 -8.16 9.89 0.49
CA LYS A 371 -8.67 9.84 1.86
C LYS A 371 -7.59 9.51 2.86
N LEU A 372 -7.55 10.28 3.94
CA LEU A 372 -6.84 9.92 5.17
C LEU A 372 -7.78 9.10 6.06
N LEU A 373 -7.28 8.01 6.62
CA LEU A 373 -8.03 7.10 7.48
C LEU A 373 -7.28 6.85 8.78
N ARG A 374 -7.96 6.27 9.77
CA ARG A 374 -7.32 5.70 10.95
C ARG A 374 -7.40 4.18 10.88
N ASP A 375 -6.25 3.52 10.88
CA ASP A 375 -6.19 2.06 10.85
C ASP A 375 -6.55 1.44 12.21
N PRO A 376 -7.04 0.19 12.27
CA PRO A 376 -7.21 -0.55 13.52
C PRO A 376 -5.90 -0.69 14.33
N PRO A 377 -5.95 -0.89 15.67
CA PRO A 377 -4.74 -0.90 16.48
C PRO A 377 -3.77 -2.02 16.07
N LEU A 378 -4.27 -3.25 15.96
CA LEU A 378 -3.44 -4.43 15.71
C LEU A 378 -2.77 -4.47 14.35
N VAL A 379 -3.35 -3.80 13.34
CA VAL A 379 -2.77 -3.85 11.98
C VAL A 379 -1.48 -3.07 11.87
N THR A 380 -1.28 -2.09 12.76
CA THR A 380 -0.10 -1.21 12.80
C THR A 380 0.74 -1.42 14.05
N TRP A 381 0.48 -2.49 14.80
CA TRP A 381 1.17 -2.78 16.05
C TRP A 381 2.69 -2.90 15.84
N GLY A 382 3.47 -2.21 16.65
CA GLY A 382 4.94 -2.18 16.58
C GLY A 382 5.52 -1.20 15.55
N LEU A 383 4.72 -0.69 14.61
CA LEU A 383 5.19 0.28 13.61
C LEU A 383 5.70 1.59 14.23
N PRO A 384 5.00 2.24 15.19
CA PRO A 384 5.52 3.46 15.81
C PRO A 384 6.80 3.21 16.62
N GLU A 385 6.95 2.06 17.25
CA GLU A 385 8.20 1.68 17.93
C GLU A 385 9.37 1.55 16.95
N LEU A 386 9.15 0.92 15.79
CA LEU A 386 10.17 0.83 14.75
C LEU A 386 10.50 2.21 14.16
N ALA A 387 9.50 3.07 13.97
CA ALA A 387 9.71 4.45 13.55
C ALA A 387 10.51 5.24 14.59
N LYS A 388 10.24 5.07 15.88
CA LYS A 388 10.99 5.66 16.98
C LYS A 388 12.45 5.24 16.96
N TYR A 389 12.72 3.95 16.78
CA TYR A 389 14.08 3.42 16.61
C TYR A 389 14.78 4.08 15.42
N PHE A 390 14.13 4.16 14.26
CA PHE A 390 14.71 4.78 13.06
C PHE A 390 15.05 6.25 13.28
N ILE A 391 14.11 7.02 13.86
CA ILE A 391 14.27 8.45 14.14
C ILE A 391 15.47 8.71 15.05
N ILE A 392 15.62 7.93 16.13
CA ILE A 392 16.72 8.08 17.08
C ILE A 392 18.06 7.74 16.42
N THR A 393 18.13 6.61 15.73
CA THR A 393 19.38 6.09 15.15
C THR A 393 19.88 6.92 13.97
N HIS A 394 18.97 7.46 13.17
CA HIS A 394 19.30 8.27 11.99
C HIS A 394 19.23 9.78 12.26
N GLN A 395 18.94 10.18 13.51
CA GLN A 395 18.81 11.57 13.95
C GLN A 395 17.84 12.39 13.06
N VAL A 396 16.76 11.76 12.61
CA VAL A 396 15.76 12.39 11.74
C VAL A 396 14.86 13.27 12.58
N ARG A 397 14.58 14.50 12.13
CA ARG A 397 13.55 15.35 12.73
C ARG A 397 12.24 15.13 11.97
N PRO A 398 11.22 14.49 12.55
CA PRO A 398 9.95 14.29 11.86
C PRO A 398 9.26 15.62 11.57
N THR A 399 8.51 15.67 10.47
CA THR A 399 7.89 16.91 10.02
C THR A 399 6.54 17.16 10.69
N THR A 400 5.62 16.20 10.61
CA THR A 400 4.27 16.31 11.21
C THR A 400 3.94 15.15 12.15
N LEU A 401 4.75 14.08 12.20
CA LEU A 401 4.49 12.87 12.99
C LEU A 401 4.08 13.14 14.43
N PHE A 402 4.76 14.03 15.14
CA PHE A 402 4.45 14.27 16.56
C PHE A 402 3.09 14.94 16.79
N GLN A 403 2.46 15.52 15.76
CA GLN A 403 1.08 16.01 15.82
C GLN A 403 0.07 14.86 15.86
N HIS A 404 0.50 13.67 15.42
CA HIS A 404 -0.25 12.42 15.44
C HIS A 404 0.09 11.56 16.67
N CYS A 405 0.82 12.10 17.65
CA CYS A 405 1.20 11.38 18.85
C CYS A 405 0.59 12.02 20.09
N ASP A 406 0.22 11.19 21.07
CA ASP A 406 -0.26 11.64 22.37
C ASP A 406 0.53 10.93 23.50
N PRO A 407 1.39 11.64 24.25
CA PRO A 407 1.70 13.07 24.12
C PRO A 407 2.52 13.39 22.85
N PRO A 408 2.49 14.63 22.32
CA PRO A 408 3.32 15.00 21.18
C PRO A 408 4.82 14.79 21.45
N GLY A 409 5.50 14.00 20.61
CA GLY A 409 6.94 13.74 20.72
C GLY A 409 7.30 12.26 20.69
N LEU A 410 8.58 11.95 20.94
CA LEU A 410 9.08 10.57 21.01
C LEU A 410 8.44 9.76 22.14
N GLN A 411 7.94 10.43 23.17
CA GLN A 411 7.24 9.81 24.30
C GLN A 411 5.88 9.26 23.91
N GLY A 412 5.16 9.90 22.98
CA GLY A 412 3.87 9.41 22.46
C GLY A 412 3.98 8.58 21.19
N LEU A 413 5.18 8.28 20.72
CA LEU A 413 5.39 7.44 19.54
C LEU A 413 5.46 5.96 19.95
N TYR A 414 4.29 5.39 20.25
CA TYR A 414 4.10 3.99 20.64
C TYR A 414 2.72 3.47 20.19
N SER A 415 2.56 2.15 20.23
CA SER A 415 1.33 1.41 19.95
C SER A 415 0.46 1.36 21.21
N ALA A 416 -0.84 1.62 21.06
CA ALA A 416 -1.81 1.54 22.14
C ALA A 416 -3.04 0.72 21.73
N LEU A 417 -3.64 0.01 22.69
CA LEU A 417 -4.81 -0.84 22.41
C LEU A 417 -6.07 -0.03 22.04
N ASP A 418 -6.16 1.23 22.51
CA ASP A 418 -7.32 2.13 22.34
C ASP A 418 -8.66 1.47 22.71
N GLU A 419 -8.90 1.31 24.01
CA GLU A 419 -10.06 0.63 24.58
C GLU A 419 -11.42 1.25 24.24
N THR A 420 -11.42 2.46 23.68
CA THR A 420 -12.65 3.15 23.32
C THR A 420 -13.31 2.59 22.05
N ARG A 421 -12.61 1.69 21.35
CA ARG A 421 -13.07 1.06 20.12
C ARG A 421 -13.17 -0.45 20.33
N TYR A 422 -13.97 -1.11 19.50
CA TYR A 422 -14.10 -2.56 19.50
C TYR A 422 -12.70 -3.21 19.46
N ILE A 423 -12.31 -3.83 20.57
CA ILE A 423 -11.04 -4.50 20.72
C ILE A 423 -11.22 -5.89 20.09
N ALA A 424 -10.46 -6.18 19.04
CA ALA A 424 -10.40 -7.54 18.51
C ALA A 424 -9.91 -8.49 19.62
N PRO A 425 -10.40 -9.74 19.70
CA PRO A 425 -9.97 -10.70 20.73
C PRO A 425 -8.45 -10.81 20.88
N ASP A 426 -7.71 -10.77 19.78
CA ASP A 426 -6.25 -10.81 19.76
C ASP A 426 -5.60 -9.63 20.50
N ALA A 427 -6.23 -8.45 20.50
CA ALA A 427 -5.75 -7.27 21.23
C ALA A 427 -6.02 -7.38 22.72
N VAL A 428 -7.10 -8.05 23.12
CA VAL A 428 -7.35 -8.39 24.53
C VAL A 428 -6.28 -9.35 25.02
N ALA A 429 -6.03 -10.43 24.28
CA ALA A 429 -4.99 -11.41 24.61
C ALA A 429 -3.61 -10.75 24.73
N LEU A 430 -3.29 -9.82 23.83
CA LEU A 430 -2.04 -9.05 23.90
C LEU A 430 -1.96 -8.23 25.20
N GLY A 431 -3.04 -7.53 25.56
CA GLY A 431 -3.13 -6.75 26.79
C GLY A 431 -3.10 -7.58 28.07
N GLU A 432 -3.46 -8.87 28.00
CA GLU A 432 -3.35 -9.82 29.11
C GLU A 432 -1.94 -10.44 29.20
N MET A 433 -1.27 -10.65 28.06
CA MET A 433 0.06 -11.25 28.01
C MET A 433 1.17 -10.32 28.52
N PHE A 434 1.01 -9.00 28.38
CA PHE A 434 2.04 -8.04 28.75
C PHE A 434 1.49 -6.98 29.70
N GLU A 435 1.96 -7.00 30.94
CA GLU A 435 1.73 -5.91 31.89
C GLU A 435 2.33 -4.61 31.35
N GLY A 436 1.58 -3.50 31.49
CA GLY A 436 2.07 -2.17 31.14
C GLY A 436 1.89 -1.77 29.66
N ILE A 437 1.20 -2.55 28.83
CA ILE A 437 0.80 -2.08 27.49
C ILE A 437 -0.06 -0.81 27.62
N PRO A 438 0.30 0.29 26.93
CA PRO A 438 -0.52 1.49 26.93
C PRO A 438 -1.92 1.23 26.38
N ARG A 439 -2.93 1.64 27.15
CA ARG A 439 -4.35 1.54 26.77
C ARG A 439 -4.86 2.80 26.05
N ARG A 440 -4.12 3.91 26.16
CA ARG A 440 -4.46 5.22 25.60
C ARG A 440 -3.20 5.98 25.14
N GLY A 441 -3.43 7.04 24.36
CA GLY A 441 -2.38 7.84 23.74
C GLY A 441 -1.74 7.14 22.55
N GLY A 442 -0.45 7.36 22.34
CA GLY A 442 0.31 6.73 21.27
C GLY A 442 0.15 7.44 19.93
N TRP A 443 0.59 6.77 18.86
CA TRP A 443 0.35 7.23 17.50
C TRP A 443 -1.12 7.02 17.11
N ASP A 444 -1.75 8.02 16.50
CA ASP A 444 -3.19 8.02 16.21
C ASP A 444 -3.59 7.15 15.01
N ARG A 445 -2.60 6.52 14.37
CA ARG A 445 -2.73 5.59 13.23
C ARG A 445 -3.34 6.25 12.00
N THR A 446 -3.11 7.54 11.81
CA THR A 446 -3.51 8.22 10.58
C THR A 446 -2.68 7.70 9.41
N VAL A 447 -3.34 7.13 8.41
CA VAL A 447 -2.74 6.48 7.24
C VAL A 447 -3.27 7.07 5.93
N LEU A 448 -2.52 6.86 4.85
CA LEU A 448 -2.95 7.18 3.49
C LEU A 448 -3.74 5.99 2.94
N ASN A 449 -5.03 6.16 2.66
CA ASN A 449 -5.82 5.06 2.12
C ASN A 449 -5.30 4.64 0.73
N GLY A 450 -4.94 3.37 0.59
CA GLY A 450 -4.18 2.84 -0.54
C GLY A 450 -4.95 2.73 -1.85
N ASN A 451 -6.26 2.91 -1.84
CA ASN A 451 -7.05 2.75 -3.07
C ASN A 451 -6.81 3.86 -4.12
N CYS A 452 -6.33 5.04 -3.73
CA CYS A 452 -5.96 6.10 -4.65
C CYS A 452 -4.88 7.01 -4.03
N VAL A 453 -3.63 6.69 -4.33
CA VAL A 453 -2.44 7.39 -3.82
C VAL A 453 -1.50 7.72 -4.96
N MET A 454 -1.08 8.98 -5.07
CA MET A 454 -0.03 9.40 -5.98
C MET A 454 1.27 9.67 -5.22
N ILE A 455 2.39 9.18 -5.72
CA ILE A 455 3.70 9.24 -5.09
C ILE A 455 4.69 9.87 -6.07
N SER A 456 5.42 10.89 -5.62
CA SER A 456 6.63 11.37 -6.31
C SER A 456 7.74 10.34 -6.15
N LEU A 457 8.26 9.82 -7.26
CA LEU A 457 9.33 8.81 -7.22
C LEU A 457 10.65 9.43 -6.78
N ASP A 458 10.91 10.71 -7.04
CA ASP A 458 12.08 11.43 -6.52
C ASP A 458 12.07 11.47 -4.98
N PHE A 459 10.91 11.76 -4.39
CA PHE A 459 10.71 11.71 -2.94
C PHE A 459 10.84 10.27 -2.41
N TRP A 460 10.13 9.33 -3.04
CA TRP A 460 10.11 7.93 -2.62
C TRP A 460 11.52 7.33 -2.59
N PHE A 461 12.32 7.59 -3.62
CA PHE A 461 13.69 7.10 -3.74
C PHE A 461 14.75 7.97 -3.05
N SER A 462 14.35 8.96 -2.26
CA SER A 462 15.29 9.66 -1.40
C SER A 462 15.90 8.69 -0.37
N SER A 463 17.15 8.96 0.01
CA SER A 463 17.95 8.02 0.79
C SER A 463 17.32 7.65 2.13
N LEU A 464 16.76 8.63 2.87
CA LEU A 464 16.13 8.39 4.17
C LEU A 464 14.79 7.66 4.04
N VAL A 465 13.97 8.01 3.04
CA VAL A 465 12.69 7.33 2.80
C VAL A 465 12.93 5.86 2.47
N GLN A 466 13.86 5.56 1.54
CA GLN A 466 14.19 4.18 1.19
C GLN A 466 14.75 3.40 2.37
N ARG A 467 15.65 3.98 3.17
CA ARG A 467 16.17 3.29 4.37
C ARG A 467 15.05 2.92 5.34
N PHE A 468 14.10 3.83 5.57
CA PHE A 468 12.96 3.54 6.43
C PHE A 468 12.03 2.47 5.86
N VAL A 469 11.67 2.57 4.57
CA VAL A 469 10.83 1.56 3.90
C VAL A 469 11.49 0.19 3.94
N GLN A 470 12.78 0.08 3.64
CA GLN A 470 13.50 -1.19 3.71
C GLN A 470 13.60 -1.72 5.14
N LEU A 471 13.75 -0.86 6.16
CA LEU A 471 13.69 -1.29 7.57
C LEU A 471 12.32 -1.92 7.90
N CYS A 472 11.22 -1.28 7.48
CA CYS A 472 9.87 -1.81 7.70
C CYS A 472 9.64 -3.16 7.00
N ARG A 473 10.22 -3.36 5.82
CA ARG A 473 10.15 -4.63 5.10
C ARG A 473 11.04 -5.71 5.74
N ALA A 474 12.27 -5.35 6.09
CA ALA A 474 13.25 -6.25 6.67
C ALA A 474 12.86 -6.75 8.06
N SER A 475 12.06 -5.98 8.82
CA SER A 475 11.51 -6.43 10.09
C SER A 475 10.45 -7.53 9.94
N GLY A 476 9.96 -7.78 8.73
CA GLY A 476 8.84 -8.68 8.43
C GLY A 476 7.47 -8.13 8.85
N GLY A 477 7.40 -6.94 9.46
CA GLY A 477 6.15 -6.36 9.94
C GLY A 477 5.15 -6.01 8.83
N SER A 478 5.64 -5.70 7.62
CA SER A 478 4.81 -5.51 6.42
C SER A 478 3.94 -6.73 6.10
N VAL A 479 4.44 -7.93 6.42
CA VAL A 479 3.73 -9.19 6.22
C VAL A 479 3.11 -9.71 7.51
N MET A 480 3.83 -9.79 8.63
CA MET A 480 3.33 -10.46 9.84
C MET A 480 2.11 -9.77 10.45
N TYR A 481 2.08 -8.44 10.49
CA TYR A 481 0.92 -7.69 10.97
C TYR A 481 0.01 -7.36 9.79
N ARG A 482 -0.05 -6.09 9.44
CA ARG A 482 -0.57 -5.56 8.18
C ARG A 482 0.00 -4.14 8.09
N TRP A 483 1.32 -4.00 8.24
CA TRP A 483 2.00 -2.74 7.87
C TRP A 483 2.08 -2.68 6.34
N ASN A 484 0.92 -2.81 5.70
CA ASN A 484 0.78 -2.71 4.28
C ASN A 484 1.19 -1.31 3.83
N GLU A 485 1.09 -1.06 2.54
CA GLU A 485 1.50 0.19 1.95
C GLU A 485 0.88 1.41 2.64
N GLN A 486 -0.37 1.30 3.10
CA GLN A 486 -1.13 2.41 3.68
C GLN A 486 -0.50 2.92 4.99
N ALA A 487 -0.17 1.99 5.89
CA ALA A 487 0.43 2.31 7.18
C ALA A 487 1.84 2.86 7.03
N VAL A 488 2.65 2.20 6.20
CA VAL A 488 4.04 2.62 5.96
C VAL A 488 4.07 3.96 5.20
N LEU A 489 3.20 4.17 4.21
CA LEU A 489 3.05 5.47 3.53
C LEU A 489 2.58 6.56 4.49
N GLY A 490 1.67 6.24 5.42
CA GLY A 490 1.25 7.12 6.52
C GLY A 490 2.44 7.63 7.33
N MET A 491 3.26 6.70 7.78
CA MET A 491 4.46 7.00 8.57
C MET A 491 5.50 7.76 7.75
N VAL A 492 5.75 7.36 6.49
CA VAL A 492 6.65 8.07 5.56
C VAL A 492 6.21 9.51 5.34
N ALA A 493 4.92 9.75 5.11
CA ALA A 493 4.37 11.08 4.93
C ALA A 493 4.62 11.95 6.17
N GLN A 494 4.34 11.40 7.35
CA GLN A 494 4.42 12.14 8.61
C GLN A 494 5.87 12.41 9.07
N ILE A 495 6.80 11.50 8.76
CA ILE A 495 8.22 11.70 9.07
C ILE A 495 8.85 12.67 8.07
N PHE A 496 8.72 12.41 6.76
CA PHE A 496 9.58 13.01 5.74
C PHE A 496 8.92 14.08 4.87
N ALA A 497 7.59 14.12 4.76
CA ALA A 497 6.91 15.11 3.95
C ALA A 497 6.40 16.27 4.83
N SER A 498 6.58 17.51 4.36
CA SER A 498 5.91 18.64 4.98
C SER A 498 4.41 18.63 4.71
N GLN A 499 3.65 19.32 5.56
CA GLN A 499 2.20 19.46 5.37
C GLN A 499 1.85 20.07 3.99
N GLU A 500 2.72 20.92 3.45
CA GLU A 500 2.54 21.53 2.13
C GLU A 500 2.82 20.57 0.98
N GLN A 501 3.60 19.51 1.24
CA GLN A 501 3.97 18.47 0.27
C GLN A 501 2.97 17.30 0.21
N LEU A 502 1.97 17.29 1.10
CA LEU A 502 0.87 16.33 1.07
C LEU A 502 -0.38 16.98 0.48
N LEU A 503 -0.95 16.37 -0.56
CA LEU A 503 -2.18 16.82 -1.19
C LEU A 503 -3.34 15.87 -0.92
N ASN A 504 -4.42 16.39 -0.33
CA ASN A 504 -5.71 15.69 -0.38
C ASN A 504 -6.38 16.01 -1.72
N PHE A 505 -6.63 14.98 -2.52
CA PHE A 505 -7.35 15.13 -3.78
C PHE A 505 -8.80 15.58 -3.52
N THR A 506 -9.32 16.41 -4.42
CA THR A 506 -10.67 16.99 -4.30
C THR A 506 -11.57 16.63 -5.48
N PHE A 507 -11.08 15.83 -6.42
CA PHE A 507 -11.90 15.38 -7.54
C PHE A 507 -12.88 14.28 -7.09
N PRO A 508 -14.08 14.18 -7.70
CA PRO A 508 -15.07 13.18 -7.33
C PRO A 508 -14.52 11.76 -7.46
N TYR A 509 -14.62 11.00 -6.38
CA TYR A 509 -14.04 9.68 -6.27
C TYR A 509 -14.92 8.74 -5.46
N ALA A 510 -15.00 7.48 -5.89
CA ALA A 510 -15.68 6.41 -5.18
C ALA A 510 -14.79 5.17 -5.13
N HIS A 511 -14.91 4.41 -4.04
CA HIS A 511 -14.24 3.12 -3.82
C HIS A 511 -15.22 2.22 -3.06
N ARG A 512 -15.27 0.92 -3.40
CA ARG A 512 -16.32 0.02 -2.94
C ARG A 512 -16.02 -0.65 -1.59
#